data_AF-A0A5S9XYE7-F1
#
_entry.id   AF-A0A5S9XYE7-F1
#
_cell.length_a   1.000
_cell.length_b   1.000
_cell.length_c   1.000
_cell.angle_alpha   90.00
_cell.angle_beta   90.00
_cell.angle_gamma   90.00
#
_symmetry.space_group_name_H-M   'P 1'
#
loop_
_entity.id
_entity.type
_entity.pdbx_description
1 polymer ?
#
loop_
_entity_poly.entity_id
_entity_poly.type
_entity_poly.pdbx_seq_one_letter_code
_entity_poly.pdbx_strand_id
1 'polypeptide(L)'
;MGVRTISQEAFDDLVRENVEDLGMDPSEALEDALYTLKLQGVDLSGIITCVPGESSVKDNPVIACLDRLKEFDSVSIDGPLRDEDFDEISSLFNNLNELCSSQESGNAAIATKHGAVDLTCSICSKIKTSTRINRVLVPCFKALAALIRDIQSTERFRNCTGPNIVVDLINDSSSDSDLLDAGFAVVAAAATGNEVVKQLFMELKIDELILQVLNRESKTTIRALYDAICALLTPDDFRVVASQVYGYARTFAKLGIATALTEALQAGIGSDSLVSASTALKAIAVNDEICKSIAESGGIDTLLRCIDDSGEQGNKIAAKTCCSLLSKLAGSDSNKSTIVEKRGLDKLITLAQRFSDDPLVIQEVMLIISIICLRSPDHAAKAIEAGAGDLAVQAMKRFPVAAQMQRNACNMIRNIAVRSAENRTILLANGIEKLIRTAKANNETCRAAATDALRDLGLDNYNN
;
A
#
# COMPACT_ATOMS: atom_id res chain seq x y z
N MET A 1 -24.47 -1.74 -11.01
CA MET A 1 -24.96 -1.71 -12.41
C MET A 1 -23.74 -1.87 -13.31
N GLY A 2 -23.80 -2.74 -14.31
CA GLY A 2 -22.67 -2.90 -15.24
C GLY A 2 -22.44 -1.61 -16.02
N VAL A 3 -21.19 -1.18 -16.12
CA VAL A 3 -20.78 -0.07 -16.98
C VAL A 3 -20.97 -0.54 -18.43
N ARG A 4 -21.60 0.28 -19.29
CA ARG A 4 -21.77 -0.06 -20.72
C ARG A 4 -20.42 0.08 -21.41
N THR A 5 -20.02 -0.89 -22.22
CA THR A 5 -18.75 -0.87 -22.97
C THR A 5 -19.01 -0.99 -24.47
N ILE A 6 -18.03 -0.59 -25.28
CA ILE A 6 -18.06 -0.67 -26.75
C ILE A 6 -16.77 -1.33 -27.28
N SER A 7 -16.84 -2.08 -28.39
CA SER A 7 -15.66 -2.61 -29.08
C SER A 7 -14.97 -1.53 -29.92
N GLN A 8 -13.70 -1.73 -30.29
CA GLN A 8 -13.01 -0.79 -31.19
C GLN A 8 -13.72 -0.73 -32.56
N GLU A 9 -14.10 -1.89 -33.11
CA GLU A 9 -14.83 -2.00 -34.38
C GLU A 9 -16.15 -1.22 -34.37
N ALA A 10 -16.96 -1.37 -33.32
CA ALA A 10 -18.24 -0.65 -33.21
C ALA A 10 -18.05 0.86 -33.01
N PHE A 11 -16.95 1.28 -32.38
CA PHE A 11 -16.59 2.69 -32.26
C PHE A 11 -16.17 3.26 -33.62
N ASP A 12 -15.28 2.56 -34.34
CA ASP A 12 -14.79 2.96 -35.66
C ASP A 12 -15.94 2.99 -36.69
N ASP A 13 -16.84 2.03 -36.64
CA ASP A 13 -18.04 1.98 -37.48
C ASP A 13 -18.96 3.18 -37.21
N LEU A 14 -19.20 3.53 -35.95
CA LEU A 14 -20.00 4.71 -35.58
C LEU A 14 -19.39 6.01 -36.11
N VAL A 15 -18.06 6.17 -35.99
CA VAL A 15 -17.37 7.36 -36.52
C VAL A 15 -17.45 7.38 -38.04
N ARG A 16 -17.29 6.22 -38.71
CA ARG A 16 -17.41 6.11 -40.17
C ARG A 16 -18.83 6.44 -40.64
N GLU A 17 -19.87 5.94 -39.98
CA GLU A 17 -21.26 6.27 -40.28
C GLU A 17 -21.51 7.78 -40.15
N ASN A 18 -20.96 8.43 -39.11
CA ASN A 18 -21.04 9.89 -38.98
C ASN A 18 -20.39 10.65 -40.16
N VAL A 19 -19.28 10.15 -40.71
CA VAL A 19 -18.64 10.75 -41.89
C VAL A 19 -19.43 10.46 -43.18
N GLU A 20 -19.78 9.20 -43.42
CA GLU A 20 -20.37 8.74 -44.69
C GLU A 20 -21.86 9.10 -44.82
N ASP A 21 -22.64 8.90 -43.76
CA ASP A 21 -24.10 9.05 -43.81
C ASP A 21 -24.55 10.47 -43.42
N LEU A 22 -23.85 11.11 -42.49
CA LEU A 22 -24.18 12.47 -42.03
C LEU A 22 -23.33 13.55 -42.72
N GLY A 23 -22.30 13.17 -43.48
CA GLY A 23 -21.45 14.10 -44.22
C GLY A 23 -20.61 15.01 -43.34
N MET A 24 -20.32 14.60 -42.10
CA MET A 24 -19.51 15.36 -41.14
C MET A 24 -18.03 15.39 -41.55
N ASP A 25 -17.32 16.45 -41.14
CA ASP A 25 -15.87 16.45 -41.20
C ASP A 25 -15.29 15.32 -40.31
N PRO A 26 -14.20 14.62 -40.69
CA PRO A 26 -13.64 13.52 -39.90
C PRO A 26 -13.33 13.86 -38.43
N SER A 27 -12.89 15.08 -38.13
CA SER A 27 -12.63 15.50 -36.75
C SER A 27 -13.93 15.73 -35.99
N GLU A 28 -14.91 16.35 -36.63
CA GLU A 28 -16.25 16.57 -36.08
C GLU A 28 -16.98 15.25 -35.81
N ALA A 29 -16.91 14.30 -36.74
CA ALA A 29 -17.51 12.97 -36.61
C ALA A 29 -16.96 12.21 -35.39
N LEU A 30 -15.65 12.31 -35.14
CA LEU A 30 -15.00 11.72 -33.98
C LEU A 30 -15.46 12.39 -32.68
N GLU A 31 -15.49 13.73 -32.64
CA GLU A 31 -15.95 14.47 -31.46
C GLU A 31 -17.42 14.17 -31.13
N ASP A 32 -18.28 14.08 -32.15
CA ASP A 32 -19.69 13.74 -32.00
C ASP A 32 -19.89 12.32 -31.45
N ALA A 33 -19.19 11.32 -32.01
CA ALA A 33 -19.25 9.95 -31.53
C ALA A 33 -18.80 9.84 -30.06
N LEU A 34 -17.69 10.52 -29.71
CA LEU A 34 -17.19 10.58 -28.33
C LEU A 34 -18.20 11.25 -27.38
N TYR A 35 -18.80 12.37 -27.81
CA TYR A 35 -19.79 13.09 -27.01
C TYR A 35 -21.05 12.24 -26.79
N THR A 36 -21.57 11.63 -27.85
CA THR A 36 -22.77 10.78 -27.81
C THR A 36 -22.56 9.57 -26.91
N LEU A 37 -21.45 8.85 -27.04
CA LEU A 37 -21.15 7.69 -26.20
C LEU A 37 -20.95 8.07 -24.73
N LYS A 38 -20.30 9.22 -24.46
CA LYS A 38 -20.19 9.76 -23.09
C LYS A 38 -21.56 10.10 -22.50
N LEU A 39 -22.46 10.73 -23.27
CA LEU A 39 -23.82 11.02 -22.84
C LEU A 39 -24.62 9.75 -22.51
N GLN A 40 -24.37 8.67 -23.24
CA GLN A 40 -24.98 7.36 -23.00
C GLN A 40 -24.36 6.59 -21.83
N GLY A 41 -23.31 7.14 -21.20
CA GLY A 41 -22.57 6.51 -20.11
C GLY A 41 -21.76 5.28 -20.55
N VAL A 42 -21.33 5.26 -21.81
CA VAL A 42 -20.43 4.20 -22.33
C VAL A 42 -19.00 4.51 -21.85
N ASP A 43 -18.35 3.49 -21.31
CA ASP A 43 -16.94 3.52 -20.97
C ASP A 43 -16.08 3.34 -22.23
N LEU A 44 -15.32 4.39 -22.52
CA LEU A 44 -14.41 4.48 -23.65
C LEU A 44 -12.98 4.11 -23.27
N SER A 45 -12.75 3.65 -22.04
CA SER A 45 -11.44 3.18 -21.60
C SER A 45 -10.93 2.08 -22.53
N GLY A 46 -9.71 2.27 -23.02
CA GLY A 46 -9.07 1.37 -23.96
C GLY A 46 -9.55 1.47 -25.41
N ILE A 47 -10.42 2.43 -25.77
CA ILE A 47 -10.70 2.78 -27.16
C ILE A 47 -9.60 3.71 -27.67
N ILE A 48 -9.09 3.42 -28.86
CA ILE A 48 -8.15 4.27 -29.58
C ILE A 48 -8.96 5.27 -30.38
N THR A 49 -8.70 6.55 -30.14
CA THR A 49 -9.35 7.66 -30.84
C THR A 49 -8.46 8.12 -31.98
N CYS A 50 -8.84 7.80 -33.22
CA CYS A 50 -8.16 8.23 -34.43
C CYS A 50 -9.09 9.11 -35.25
N VAL A 51 -8.54 10.16 -35.86
CA VAL A 51 -9.28 10.94 -36.87
C VAL A 51 -9.29 10.13 -38.18
N PRO A 52 -10.47 9.78 -38.73
CA PRO A 52 -10.56 8.99 -39.96
C PRO A 52 -9.80 9.63 -41.12
N GLY A 53 -8.93 8.86 -41.77
CA GLY A 53 -8.14 9.32 -42.91
C GLY A 53 -6.84 10.05 -42.57
N GLU A 54 -6.65 10.50 -41.32
CA GLU A 54 -5.41 11.15 -40.86
C GLU A 54 -4.52 10.22 -40.03
N SER A 55 -5.12 9.37 -39.20
CA SER A 55 -4.42 8.42 -38.35
C SER A 55 -5.19 7.11 -38.27
N SER A 56 -4.48 6.04 -37.98
CA SER A 56 -5.03 4.70 -37.86
C SER A 56 -4.72 4.10 -36.51
N VAL A 57 -5.50 3.08 -36.14
CA VAL A 57 -5.24 2.26 -34.93
C VAL A 57 -3.81 1.70 -34.91
N LYS A 58 -3.21 1.44 -36.08
CA LYS A 58 -1.84 0.92 -36.21
C LYS A 58 -0.77 1.96 -35.89
N ASP A 59 -1.09 3.24 -35.98
CA ASP A 59 -0.18 4.33 -35.62
C ASP A 59 -0.07 4.52 -34.11
N ASN A 60 -0.96 3.87 -33.33
CA ASN A 60 -0.88 3.87 -31.89
C ASN A 60 0.39 3.10 -31.43
N PRO A 61 1.27 3.73 -30.63
CA PRO A 61 2.55 3.12 -30.23
C PRO A 61 2.38 1.85 -29.39
N VAL A 62 1.28 1.73 -28.62
CA VAL A 62 0.96 0.50 -27.87
C VAL A 62 0.64 -0.62 -28.83
N ILE A 63 -0.19 -0.37 -29.85
CA ILE A 63 -0.58 -1.39 -30.83
C ILE A 63 0.62 -1.84 -31.66
N ALA A 64 1.44 -0.90 -32.14
CA ALA A 64 2.67 -1.23 -32.85
C ALA A 64 3.61 -2.11 -32.01
N CYS A 65 3.75 -1.81 -30.72
CA CYS A 65 4.55 -2.62 -29.80
C CYS A 65 3.96 -4.02 -29.60
N LEU A 66 2.64 -4.13 -29.42
CA LEU A 66 1.97 -5.42 -29.24
C LEU A 66 2.00 -6.28 -30.49
N ASP A 67 1.81 -5.69 -31.67
CA ASP A 67 1.85 -6.42 -32.93
C ASP A 67 3.24 -7.02 -33.18
N ARG A 68 4.31 -6.28 -32.87
CA ARG A 68 5.67 -6.82 -32.93
C ARG A 68 5.91 -7.94 -31.90
N LEU A 69 5.39 -7.81 -30.68
CA LEU A 69 5.46 -8.88 -29.67
C LEU A 69 4.70 -10.15 -30.09
N LYS A 70 3.56 -10.02 -30.78
CA LYS A 70 2.78 -11.18 -31.29
C LYS A 70 3.56 -12.00 -32.31
N GLU A 71 4.42 -11.37 -33.10
CA GLU A 71 5.27 -12.10 -34.04
C GLU A 71 6.17 -13.09 -33.30
N PHE A 72 6.78 -12.69 -32.18
CA PHE A 72 7.57 -13.58 -31.32
C PHE A 72 6.73 -14.65 -30.62
N ASP A 73 5.47 -14.36 -30.28
CA ASP A 73 4.56 -15.34 -29.67
C ASP A 73 4.10 -16.41 -30.68
N SER A 74 3.89 -16.03 -31.94
CA SER A 74 3.42 -16.91 -33.01
C SER A 74 4.48 -17.88 -33.54
N VAL A 75 5.77 -17.57 -33.32
CA VAL A 75 6.88 -18.43 -33.74
C VAL A 75 7.03 -19.56 -32.73
N SER A 76 6.40 -20.70 -33.03
CA SER A 76 6.66 -21.98 -32.36
C SER A 76 8.13 -22.35 -32.50
N ILE A 77 8.81 -22.44 -31.36
CA ILE A 77 10.24 -22.65 -31.17
C ILE A 77 10.60 -24.11 -31.51
N ASP A 78 10.96 -24.38 -32.76
CA ASP A 78 11.82 -25.52 -33.14
C ASP A 78 13.27 -25.08 -33.40
N GLY A 79 13.56 -23.78 -33.25
CA GLY A 79 14.91 -23.23 -33.28
C GLY A 79 15.18 -22.35 -32.05
N PRO A 80 16.39 -22.35 -31.48
CA PRO A 80 16.74 -21.45 -30.39
C PRO A 80 16.62 -20.00 -30.86
N LEU A 81 15.91 -19.16 -30.08
CA LEU A 81 15.91 -17.70 -30.26
C LEU A 81 17.36 -17.19 -30.30
N ARG A 82 17.65 -16.26 -31.22
CA ARG A 82 18.97 -15.63 -31.30
C ARG A 82 19.09 -14.56 -30.22
N ASP A 83 20.32 -14.20 -29.88
CA ASP A 83 20.59 -13.14 -28.90
C ASP A 83 19.90 -11.81 -29.28
N GLU A 84 19.87 -11.49 -30.58
CA GLU A 84 19.18 -10.31 -31.14
C GLU A 84 17.66 -10.33 -30.84
N ASP A 85 17.04 -11.51 -30.89
CA ASP A 85 15.61 -11.67 -30.67
C ASP A 85 15.28 -11.42 -29.17
N PHE A 86 16.13 -11.90 -28.25
CA PHE A 86 15.97 -11.62 -26.82
C PHE A 86 16.13 -10.13 -26.48
N ASP A 87 17.12 -9.46 -27.08
CA ASP A 87 17.35 -8.03 -26.87
C ASP A 87 16.19 -7.19 -27.44
N GLU A 88 15.61 -7.60 -28.58
CA GLU A 88 14.43 -6.96 -29.14
C GLU A 88 13.19 -7.14 -28.26
N ILE A 89 12.92 -8.37 -27.79
CA ILE A 89 11.80 -8.64 -26.87
C ILE A 89 11.96 -7.80 -25.59
N SER A 90 13.17 -7.74 -25.03
CA SER A 90 13.49 -6.92 -23.85
C SER A 90 13.19 -5.44 -24.10
N SER A 91 13.63 -4.89 -25.23
CA SER A 91 13.37 -3.51 -25.65
C SER A 91 11.88 -3.21 -25.80
N LEU A 92 11.12 -4.12 -26.44
CA LEU A 92 9.67 -3.99 -26.62
C LEU A 92 8.93 -3.96 -25.28
N PHE A 93 9.29 -4.83 -24.33
CA PHE A 93 8.66 -4.80 -23.00
C PHE A 93 9.05 -3.57 -22.18
N ASN A 94 10.28 -3.06 -22.31
CA ASN A 94 10.64 -1.77 -21.69
C ASN A 94 9.80 -0.62 -22.26
N ASN A 95 9.66 -0.56 -23.59
CA ASN A 95 8.79 0.41 -24.25
C ASN A 95 7.33 0.28 -23.82
N LEU A 96 6.79 -0.95 -23.77
CA LEU A 96 5.43 -1.19 -23.30
C LEU A 96 5.24 -0.73 -21.85
N ASN A 97 6.21 -1.02 -20.98
CA ASN A 97 6.20 -0.56 -19.60
C ASN A 97 6.19 0.97 -19.52
N GLU A 98 7.05 1.67 -20.28
CA GLU A 98 7.09 3.14 -20.31
C GLU A 98 5.76 3.74 -20.80
N LEU A 99 5.21 3.22 -21.90
CA LEU A 99 3.93 3.65 -22.47
C LEU A 99 2.77 3.46 -21.48
N CYS A 100 2.78 2.37 -20.72
CA CYS A 100 1.72 2.02 -19.78
C CYS A 100 1.94 2.57 -18.37
N SER A 101 3.14 3.04 -17.99
CA SER A 101 3.45 3.46 -16.61
C SER A 101 2.65 4.67 -16.14
N SER A 102 2.32 5.61 -17.01
CA SER A 102 1.46 6.76 -16.65
C SER A 102 0.00 6.34 -16.47
N GLN A 103 -0.66 6.81 -15.41
CA GLN A 103 -2.08 6.56 -15.17
C GLN A 103 -2.98 7.45 -16.02
N GLU A 104 -2.47 8.60 -16.48
CA GLU A 104 -3.22 9.60 -17.24
C GLU A 104 -3.29 9.29 -18.74
N SER A 105 -2.42 8.41 -19.26
CA SER A 105 -2.33 8.16 -20.71
C SER A 105 -3.46 7.30 -21.27
N GLY A 106 -4.19 6.54 -20.44
CA GLY A 106 -5.16 5.53 -20.90
C GLY A 106 -4.53 4.33 -21.62
N ASN A 107 -3.21 4.34 -21.86
CA ASN A 107 -2.49 3.32 -22.63
C ASN A 107 -2.57 1.92 -22.02
N ALA A 108 -2.57 1.81 -20.68
CA ALA A 108 -2.72 0.51 -20.02
C ALA A 108 -4.08 -0.14 -20.30
N ALA A 109 -5.15 0.66 -20.37
CA ALA A 109 -6.48 0.17 -20.73
C ALA A 109 -6.53 -0.25 -22.21
N ILE A 110 -5.89 0.53 -23.10
CA ILE A 110 -5.74 0.18 -24.52
C ILE A 110 -4.99 -1.16 -24.63
N ALA A 111 -3.80 -1.26 -24.03
CA ALA A 111 -2.99 -2.47 -24.05
C ALA A 111 -3.77 -3.70 -23.55
N THR A 112 -4.46 -3.56 -22.42
CA THR A 112 -5.28 -4.63 -21.82
C THR A 112 -6.42 -5.04 -22.75
N LYS A 113 -7.14 -4.09 -23.34
CA LYS A 113 -8.24 -4.37 -24.27
C LYS A 113 -7.75 -5.11 -25.52
N HIS A 114 -6.53 -4.82 -25.95
CA HIS A 114 -5.86 -5.44 -27.09
C HIS A 114 -4.99 -6.66 -26.73
N GLY A 115 -5.19 -7.25 -25.55
CA GLY A 115 -4.64 -8.58 -25.19
C GLY A 115 -3.20 -8.57 -24.66
N ALA A 116 -2.68 -7.42 -24.22
CA ALA A 116 -1.30 -7.31 -23.73
C ALA A 116 -1.02 -8.21 -22.52
N VAL A 117 -1.97 -8.36 -21.60
CA VAL A 117 -1.82 -9.21 -20.40
C VAL A 117 -1.64 -10.67 -20.82
N ASP A 118 -2.56 -11.18 -21.63
CA ASP A 118 -2.55 -12.55 -22.14
C ASP A 118 -1.26 -12.85 -22.93
N LEU A 119 -0.86 -11.93 -23.82
CA LEU A 119 0.37 -12.03 -24.61
C LEU A 119 1.63 -12.04 -23.74
N THR A 120 1.69 -11.17 -22.74
CA THR A 120 2.84 -11.10 -21.82
C THR A 120 2.97 -12.40 -21.03
N CYS A 121 1.87 -12.94 -20.50
CA CYS A 121 1.87 -14.23 -19.82
C CYS A 121 2.28 -15.39 -20.76
N SER A 122 1.77 -15.41 -21.99
CA SER A 122 2.14 -16.41 -23.00
C SER A 122 3.65 -16.40 -23.27
N ILE A 123 4.23 -15.22 -23.52
CA ILE A 123 5.66 -15.07 -23.77
C ILE A 123 6.48 -15.49 -22.54
N CYS A 124 6.10 -15.04 -21.33
CA CYS A 124 6.76 -15.47 -20.08
C CYS A 124 6.77 -17.00 -19.92
N SER A 125 5.67 -17.67 -20.27
CA SER A 125 5.55 -19.13 -20.13
C SER A 125 6.47 -19.92 -21.06
N LYS A 126 6.85 -19.33 -22.21
CA LYS A 126 7.73 -19.95 -23.22
C LYS A 126 9.22 -19.75 -22.90
N ILE A 127 9.55 -18.77 -22.06
CA ILE A 127 10.91 -18.46 -21.66
C ILE A 127 11.26 -19.32 -20.43
N LYS A 128 11.59 -20.61 -20.61
CA LYS A 128 11.84 -21.55 -19.49
C LYS A 128 13.20 -22.25 -19.45
N THR A 129 14.14 -21.98 -20.38
CA THR A 129 15.32 -22.87 -20.51
C THR A 129 16.60 -22.19 -21.03
N SER A 130 16.93 -20.98 -20.59
CA SER A 130 18.25 -20.38 -20.92
C SER A 130 18.86 -19.61 -19.75
N THR A 131 20.21 -19.58 -19.71
CA THR A 131 21.02 -18.83 -18.74
C THR A 131 20.86 -17.31 -18.81
N ARG A 132 19.95 -16.79 -19.65
CA ARG A 132 19.73 -15.36 -19.90
C ARG A 132 18.29 -14.91 -19.59
N ILE A 133 17.55 -15.74 -18.85
CA ILE A 133 16.13 -15.57 -18.52
C ILE A 133 15.79 -14.17 -17.96
N ASN A 134 16.68 -13.62 -17.11
CA ASN A 134 16.44 -12.37 -16.38
C ASN A 134 16.41 -11.13 -17.29
N ARG A 135 17.16 -11.14 -18.42
CA ARG A 135 17.22 -10.00 -19.35
C ARG A 135 15.87 -9.70 -20.01
N VAL A 136 15.02 -10.72 -20.13
CA VAL A 136 13.70 -10.61 -20.74
C VAL A 136 12.62 -10.61 -19.68
N LEU A 137 12.69 -11.52 -18.69
CA LEU A 137 11.65 -11.63 -17.68
C LEU A 137 11.52 -10.38 -16.80
N VAL A 138 12.60 -9.65 -16.50
CA VAL A 138 12.51 -8.41 -15.71
C VAL A 138 11.67 -7.34 -16.43
N PRO A 139 11.96 -6.98 -17.70
CA PRO A 139 11.07 -6.13 -18.49
C PRO A 139 9.65 -6.67 -18.62
N CYS A 140 9.47 -7.97 -18.86
CA CYS A 140 8.14 -8.58 -18.96
C CYS A 140 7.32 -8.37 -17.69
N PHE A 141 7.90 -8.65 -16.51
CA PHE A 141 7.22 -8.49 -15.23
C PHE A 141 6.95 -7.03 -14.89
N LYS A 142 7.86 -6.11 -15.22
CA LYS A 142 7.60 -4.67 -15.06
C LYS A 142 6.43 -4.21 -15.92
N ALA A 143 6.42 -4.59 -17.20
CA ALA A 143 5.30 -4.30 -18.10
C ALA A 143 3.99 -4.94 -17.59
N LEU A 144 4.04 -6.21 -17.15
CA LEU A 144 2.87 -6.91 -16.62
C LEU A 144 2.30 -6.25 -15.35
N ALA A 145 3.16 -5.85 -14.42
CA ALA A 145 2.75 -5.09 -13.23
C ALA A 145 2.13 -3.73 -13.60
N ALA A 146 2.67 -3.07 -14.64
CA ALA A 146 2.09 -1.83 -15.16
C ALA A 146 0.75 -2.05 -15.89
N LEU A 147 0.50 -3.22 -16.47
CA LEU A 147 -0.77 -3.55 -17.14
C LEU A 147 -1.88 -3.92 -16.16
N ILE A 148 -1.55 -4.57 -15.05
CA ILE A 148 -2.51 -5.01 -14.03
C ILE A 148 -2.85 -3.84 -13.10
N ARG A 149 -3.96 -3.15 -13.37
CA ARG A 149 -4.35 -1.92 -12.67
C ARG A 149 -5.79 -1.89 -12.18
N ASP A 150 -6.62 -2.73 -12.75
CA ASP A 150 -8.05 -2.73 -12.53
C ASP A 150 -8.61 -4.15 -12.57
N ILE A 151 -9.89 -4.27 -12.26
CA ILE A 151 -10.58 -5.55 -12.20
C ILE A 151 -10.48 -6.30 -13.55
N GLN A 152 -10.56 -5.60 -14.68
CA GLN A 152 -10.58 -6.25 -15.99
C GLN A 152 -9.22 -6.86 -16.34
N SER A 153 -8.14 -6.10 -16.16
CA SER A 153 -6.76 -6.55 -16.34
C SER A 153 -6.40 -7.68 -15.38
N THR A 154 -6.81 -7.59 -14.10
CA THR A 154 -6.60 -8.64 -13.10
C THR A 154 -7.35 -9.93 -13.43
N GLU A 155 -8.61 -9.86 -13.90
CA GLU A 155 -9.34 -11.06 -14.32
C GLU A 155 -8.75 -11.69 -15.60
N ARG A 156 -8.22 -10.89 -16.55
CA ARG A 156 -7.46 -11.43 -17.69
C ARG A 156 -6.22 -12.18 -17.23
N PHE A 157 -5.42 -11.56 -16.35
CA PHE A 157 -4.23 -12.16 -15.76
C PHE A 157 -4.55 -13.50 -15.07
N ARG A 158 -5.65 -13.54 -14.31
CA ARG A 158 -6.15 -14.77 -13.69
C ARG A 158 -6.52 -15.83 -14.74
N ASN A 159 -7.31 -15.47 -15.75
CA ASN A 159 -7.83 -16.40 -16.74
C ASN A 159 -6.74 -17.01 -17.63
N CYS A 160 -5.67 -16.27 -17.91
CA CYS A 160 -4.53 -16.75 -18.69
C CYS A 160 -3.48 -17.52 -17.84
N THR A 161 -3.83 -18.00 -16.64
CA THR A 161 -2.92 -18.71 -15.72
C THR A 161 -1.71 -17.88 -15.25
N GLY A 162 -1.82 -16.55 -15.32
CA GLY A 162 -0.78 -15.61 -14.93
C GLY A 162 -0.22 -15.85 -13.51
N PRO A 163 -1.06 -16.05 -12.47
CA PRO A 163 -0.56 -16.34 -11.12
C PRO A 163 0.39 -17.54 -11.07
N ASN A 164 0.05 -18.64 -11.74
CA ASN A 164 0.88 -19.85 -11.79
C ASN A 164 2.23 -19.55 -12.48
N ILE A 165 2.18 -18.90 -13.64
CA ILE A 165 3.38 -18.56 -14.42
C ILE A 165 4.34 -17.69 -13.59
N VAL A 166 3.81 -16.67 -12.92
CA VAL A 166 4.62 -15.75 -12.10
C VAL A 166 5.22 -16.47 -10.89
N VAL A 167 4.43 -17.26 -10.17
CA VAL A 167 4.91 -18.02 -9.00
C VAL A 167 6.01 -19.01 -9.40
N ASP A 168 5.80 -19.78 -10.47
CA ASP A 168 6.79 -20.74 -10.98
C ASP A 168 8.12 -20.04 -11.30
N LEU A 169 8.06 -18.91 -12.02
CA LEU A 169 9.25 -18.16 -12.43
C LEU A 169 9.98 -17.48 -11.26
N ILE A 170 9.25 -16.99 -10.24
CA ILE A 170 9.82 -16.48 -8.99
C ILE A 170 10.58 -17.61 -8.28
N ASN A 171 9.97 -18.79 -8.19
CA ASN A 171 10.57 -19.95 -7.54
C ASN A 171 11.84 -20.43 -8.25
N ASP A 172 11.82 -20.47 -9.58
CA ASP A 172 12.98 -20.84 -10.41
C ASP A 172 14.13 -19.83 -10.33
N SER A 173 13.85 -18.59 -9.90
CA SER A 173 14.79 -17.45 -9.93
C SER A 173 15.17 -16.92 -8.55
N SER A 174 15.17 -17.78 -7.53
CA SER A 174 15.36 -17.45 -6.11
C SER A 174 16.63 -16.64 -5.77
N SER A 175 17.64 -16.58 -6.65
CA SER A 175 18.89 -15.85 -6.43
C SER A 175 18.96 -14.46 -7.10
N ASP A 176 18.10 -14.14 -8.07
CA ASP A 176 18.15 -12.86 -8.79
C ASP A 176 17.28 -11.81 -8.11
N SER A 177 17.88 -10.70 -7.66
CA SER A 177 17.13 -9.68 -6.91
C SER A 177 16.21 -8.83 -7.79
N ASP A 178 16.60 -8.56 -9.04
CA ASP A 178 15.82 -7.71 -9.94
C ASP A 178 14.59 -8.46 -10.45
N LEU A 179 14.74 -9.76 -10.72
CA LEU A 179 13.64 -10.61 -11.13
C LEU A 179 12.66 -10.89 -9.99
N LEU A 180 13.15 -11.08 -8.77
CA LEU A 180 12.27 -11.18 -7.60
C LEU A 180 11.52 -9.86 -7.37
N ASP A 181 12.17 -8.71 -7.46
CA ASP A 181 11.51 -7.41 -7.28
C ASP A 181 10.43 -7.19 -8.36
N ALA A 182 10.74 -7.45 -9.63
CA ALA A 182 9.75 -7.36 -10.69
C ALA A 182 8.61 -8.38 -10.52
N GLY A 183 8.91 -9.61 -10.10
CA GLY A 183 7.91 -10.66 -9.89
C GLY A 183 6.95 -10.35 -8.75
N PHE A 184 7.48 -9.92 -7.59
CA PHE A 184 6.63 -9.48 -6.48
C PHE A 184 5.86 -8.20 -6.80
N ALA A 185 6.34 -7.35 -7.71
CA ALA A 185 5.56 -6.20 -8.18
C ALA A 185 4.30 -6.66 -8.94
N VAL A 186 4.40 -7.74 -9.74
CA VAL A 186 3.22 -8.37 -10.37
C VAL A 186 2.28 -8.96 -9.32
N VAL A 187 2.82 -9.65 -8.30
CA VAL A 187 2.01 -10.19 -7.19
C VAL A 187 1.26 -9.08 -6.45
N ALA A 188 1.94 -7.98 -6.12
CA ALA A 188 1.34 -6.83 -5.47
C ALA A 188 0.21 -6.23 -6.33
N ALA A 189 0.50 -5.93 -7.60
CA ALA A 189 -0.47 -5.34 -8.52
C ALA A 189 -1.72 -6.23 -8.70
N ALA A 190 -1.53 -7.55 -8.86
CA ALA A 190 -2.62 -8.49 -9.07
C ALA A 190 -3.42 -8.81 -7.80
N ALA A 191 -2.79 -8.74 -6.62
CA ALA A 191 -3.46 -8.93 -5.34
C ALA A 191 -4.32 -7.72 -4.94
N THR A 192 -3.91 -6.49 -5.28
CA THR A 192 -4.65 -5.27 -4.93
C THR A 192 -6.09 -5.30 -5.45
N GLY A 193 -7.05 -5.17 -4.53
CA GLY A 193 -8.48 -5.07 -4.84
C GLY A 193 -9.12 -6.37 -5.38
N ASN A 194 -8.45 -7.52 -5.31
CA ASN A 194 -8.99 -8.78 -5.82
C ASN A 194 -8.75 -9.96 -4.86
N GLU A 195 -9.77 -10.32 -4.08
CA GLU A 195 -9.66 -11.40 -3.08
C GLU A 195 -9.53 -12.78 -3.71
N VAL A 196 -10.04 -12.97 -4.93
CA VAL A 196 -9.93 -14.25 -5.63
C VAL A 196 -8.50 -14.51 -6.07
N VAL A 197 -7.80 -13.49 -6.57
CA VAL A 197 -6.38 -13.60 -6.94
C VAL A 197 -5.50 -13.75 -5.69
N LYS A 198 -5.80 -13.05 -4.58
CA LYS A 198 -5.13 -13.30 -3.29
C LYS A 198 -5.23 -14.76 -2.89
N GLN A 199 -6.43 -15.33 -2.95
CA GLN A 199 -6.64 -16.75 -2.62
C GLN A 199 -5.80 -17.66 -3.51
N LEU A 200 -5.76 -17.42 -4.83
CA LEU A 200 -4.94 -18.20 -5.75
C LEU A 200 -3.45 -18.13 -5.41
N PHE A 201 -2.91 -16.95 -5.10
CA PHE A 201 -1.50 -16.84 -4.67
C PHE A 201 -1.22 -17.61 -3.36
N MET A 202 -2.16 -17.60 -2.41
CA MET A 202 -2.06 -18.39 -1.19
C MET A 202 -2.09 -19.91 -1.46
N GLU A 203 -2.94 -20.36 -2.39
CA GLU A 203 -2.98 -21.77 -2.83
C GLU A 203 -1.69 -22.18 -3.53
N LEU A 204 -1.05 -21.24 -4.25
CA LEU A 204 0.25 -21.39 -4.91
C LEU A 204 1.46 -21.21 -3.98
N LYS A 205 1.26 -21.12 -2.66
CA LYS A 205 2.33 -21.03 -1.66
C LYS A 205 3.23 -19.81 -1.78
N ILE A 206 2.66 -18.67 -2.16
CA ILE A 206 3.42 -17.40 -2.22
C ILE A 206 4.03 -17.02 -0.85
N ASP A 207 3.39 -17.41 0.25
CA ASP A 207 3.85 -17.18 1.61
C ASP A 207 5.16 -17.94 1.92
N GLU A 208 5.28 -19.18 1.43
CA GLU A 208 6.53 -19.96 1.53
C GLU A 208 7.65 -19.31 0.73
N LEU A 209 7.36 -18.80 -0.47
CA LEU A 209 8.34 -18.07 -1.29
C LEU A 209 8.74 -16.73 -0.64
N ILE A 210 7.79 -15.99 -0.06
CA ILE A 210 8.08 -14.75 0.68
C ILE A 210 9.08 -15.03 1.81
N LEU A 211 8.85 -16.08 2.60
CA LEU A 211 9.74 -16.44 3.69
C LEU A 211 11.13 -16.84 3.17
N GLN A 212 11.20 -17.66 2.11
CA GLN A 212 12.47 -18.06 1.50
C GLN A 212 13.28 -16.83 1.06
N VAL A 213 12.63 -15.85 0.44
CA VAL A 213 13.26 -14.63 -0.05
C VAL A 213 13.70 -13.71 1.10
N LEU A 214 12.89 -13.59 2.17
CA LEU A 214 13.27 -12.83 3.37
C LEU A 214 14.49 -13.42 4.08
N ASN A 215 14.60 -14.75 4.13
CA ASN A 215 15.69 -15.46 4.79
C ASN A 215 16.97 -15.55 3.96
N ARG A 216 16.96 -15.04 2.73
CA ARG A 216 18.12 -15.07 1.84
C ARG A 216 19.18 -14.08 2.31
N GLU A 217 20.44 -14.51 2.31
CA GLU A 217 21.58 -13.60 2.50
C GLU A 217 21.76 -12.71 1.25
N SER A 218 21.11 -11.54 1.22
CA SER A 218 21.30 -10.53 0.18
C SER A 218 21.38 -9.14 0.77
N LYS A 219 22.26 -8.30 0.22
CA LYS A 219 22.34 -6.88 0.57
C LYS A 219 21.25 -6.05 -0.12
N THR A 220 20.62 -6.59 -1.15
CA THR A 220 19.63 -5.88 -1.96
C THR A 220 18.25 -6.06 -1.35
N THR A 221 17.63 -4.96 -0.96
CA THR A 221 16.23 -4.95 -0.51
C THR A 221 15.31 -5.13 -1.70
N ILE A 222 14.50 -6.19 -1.68
CA ILE A 222 13.41 -6.40 -2.65
C ILE A 222 12.21 -5.63 -2.12
N ARG A 223 11.95 -4.44 -2.67
CA ARG A 223 10.92 -3.52 -2.16
C ARG A 223 9.53 -4.07 -2.44
N ALA A 224 9.33 -4.59 -3.65
CA ALA A 224 8.04 -5.09 -4.09
C ALA A 224 7.57 -6.31 -3.28
N LEU A 225 8.48 -7.05 -2.62
CA LEU A 225 8.15 -8.13 -1.69
C LEU A 225 7.29 -7.62 -0.53
N TYR A 226 7.65 -6.48 0.05
CA TYR A 226 6.89 -5.88 1.16
C TYR A 226 5.54 -5.35 0.68
N ASP A 227 5.50 -4.79 -0.53
CA ASP A 227 4.25 -4.33 -1.15
C ASP A 227 3.31 -5.51 -1.43
N ALA A 228 3.84 -6.65 -1.88
CA ALA A 228 3.09 -7.89 -2.06
C ALA A 228 2.52 -8.41 -0.74
N ILE A 229 3.31 -8.41 0.35
CA ILE A 229 2.80 -8.74 1.70
C ILE A 229 1.64 -7.80 2.07
N CYS A 230 1.79 -6.50 1.85
CA CYS A 230 0.75 -5.54 2.17
C CYS A 230 -0.53 -5.75 1.34
N ALA A 231 -0.40 -5.95 0.03
CA ALA A 231 -1.53 -6.19 -0.87
C ALA A 231 -2.28 -7.48 -0.53
N LEU A 232 -1.55 -8.56 -0.24
CA LEU A 232 -2.12 -9.86 0.17
C LEU A 232 -2.86 -9.78 1.52
N LEU A 233 -2.52 -8.82 2.39
CA LEU A 233 -3.07 -8.70 3.75
C LEU A 233 -4.02 -7.51 3.95
N THR A 234 -4.32 -6.74 2.90
CA THR A 234 -5.25 -5.62 2.96
C THR A 234 -6.64 -6.04 2.47
N PRO A 235 -7.73 -5.85 3.23
CA PRO A 235 -9.09 -6.19 2.77
C PRO A 235 -9.66 -5.06 1.89
N ASP A 236 -9.20 -4.96 0.64
CA ASP A 236 -9.50 -3.87 -0.31
C ASP A 236 -10.40 -4.26 -1.49
N ASP A 237 -10.97 -5.48 -1.51
CA ASP A 237 -12.00 -5.87 -2.47
C ASP A 237 -13.40 -5.64 -1.91
N PHE A 238 -14.00 -4.52 -2.27
CA PHE A 238 -15.34 -4.14 -1.80
C PHE A 238 -16.49 -4.93 -2.45
N ARG A 239 -16.19 -5.84 -3.38
CA ARG A 239 -17.20 -6.69 -4.04
C ARG A 239 -17.52 -7.94 -3.23
N VAL A 240 -16.64 -8.33 -2.30
CA VAL A 240 -16.86 -9.48 -1.42
C VAL A 240 -17.38 -9.05 -0.06
N VAL A 241 -18.24 -9.87 0.54
CA VAL A 241 -18.84 -9.59 1.86
C VAL A 241 -17.86 -9.88 3.00
N ALA A 242 -16.96 -10.84 2.81
CA ALA A 242 -15.97 -11.24 3.81
C ALA A 242 -14.64 -11.57 3.14
N SER A 243 -13.58 -10.93 3.62
CA SER A 243 -12.19 -11.14 3.19
C SER A 243 -11.49 -12.18 4.08
N GLN A 244 -10.58 -12.95 3.49
CA GLN A 244 -9.78 -13.97 4.20
C GLN A 244 -8.42 -13.43 4.69
N VAL A 245 -8.10 -12.15 4.47
CA VAL A 245 -6.78 -11.58 4.79
C VAL A 245 -6.38 -11.71 6.27
N TYR A 246 -7.35 -11.72 7.19
CA TYR A 246 -7.07 -11.98 8.60
C TYR A 246 -6.57 -13.42 8.82
N GLY A 247 -7.10 -14.39 8.07
CA GLY A 247 -6.62 -15.75 8.02
C GLY A 247 -5.21 -15.83 7.44
N TYR A 248 -4.95 -15.12 6.33
CA TYR A 248 -3.64 -15.07 5.69
C TYR A 248 -2.57 -14.46 6.60
N ALA A 249 -2.86 -13.37 7.31
CA ALA A 249 -1.95 -12.77 8.28
C ALA A 249 -1.55 -13.76 9.39
N ARG A 250 -2.50 -14.59 9.85
CA ARG A 250 -2.20 -15.66 10.81
C ARG A 250 -1.35 -16.77 10.21
N THR A 251 -1.55 -17.12 8.94
CA THR A 251 -0.69 -18.08 8.22
C THR A 251 0.72 -17.52 8.08
N PHE A 252 0.88 -16.25 7.69
CA PHE A 252 2.18 -15.58 7.56
C PHE A 252 2.95 -15.58 8.89
N ALA A 253 2.26 -15.22 9.98
CA ALA A 253 2.87 -15.24 11.30
C ALA A 253 3.29 -16.66 11.73
N LYS A 254 2.43 -17.67 11.53
CA LYS A 254 2.74 -19.07 11.85
C LYS A 254 3.92 -19.62 11.04
N LEU A 255 4.07 -19.18 9.80
CA LEU A 255 5.16 -19.62 8.93
C LEU A 255 6.51 -19.01 9.35
N GLY A 256 6.51 -17.91 10.11
CA GLY A 256 7.71 -17.23 10.58
C GLY A 256 8.03 -15.91 9.87
N ILE A 257 7.16 -15.44 8.98
CA ILE A 257 7.36 -14.18 8.23
C ILE A 257 7.42 -12.98 9.21
N ALA A 258 6.63 -12.99 10.27
CA ALA A 258 6.67 -11.93 11.29
C ALA A 258 8.04 -11.83 11.97
N THR A 259 8.68 -12.98 12.24
CA THR A 259 10.02 -13.05 12.84
C THR A 259 11.07 -12.55 11.85
N ALA A 260 11.04 -13.02 10.60
CA ALA A 260 11.98 -12.57 9.55
C ALA A 260 11.89 -11.05 9.30
N LEU A 261 10.67 -10.49 9.29
CA LEU A 261 10.49 -9.04 9.20
C LEU A 261 11.00 -8.31 10.45
N THR A 262 10.86 -8.90 11.64
CA THR A 262 11.41 -8.32 12.88
C THR A 262 12.93 -8.29 12.84
N GLU A 263 13.58 -9.33 12.32
CA GLU A 263 15.02 -9.37 12.09
C GLU A 263 15.46 -8.30 11.07
N ALA A 264 14.71 -8.12 9.97
CA ALA A 264 14.97 -7.05 9.00
C ALA A 264 14.93 -5.65 9.63
N LEU A 265 14.08 -5.42 10.64
CA LEU A 265 14.04 -4.14 11.38
C LEU A 265 15.31 -3.91 12.22
N GLN A 266 16.02 -4.95 12.64
CA GLN A 266 17.19 -4.82 13.52
C GLN A 266 18.33 -4.06 12.86
N ALA A 267 18.39 -4.04 11.52
CA ALA A 267 19.31 -3.18 10.75
C ALA A 267 19.11 -1.68 11.04
N GLY A 268 17.94 -1.29 11.57
CA GLY A 268 17.66 0.06 12.06
C GLY A 268 17.47 1.08 10.94
N ILE A 269 17.61 2.36 11.31
CA ILE A 269 17.31 3.49 10.42
C ILE A 269 18.22 3.63 9.20
N GLY A 270 19.42 3.05 9.25
CA GLY A 270 20.32 3.00 8.09
C GLY A 270 19.87 2.02 7.01
N SER A 271 18.83 1.22 7.28
CA SER A 271 18.28 0.27 6.31
C SER A 271 17.22 0.90 5.43
N ASP A 272 17.37 0.73 4.12
CA ASP A 272 16.35 1.07 3.12
C ASP A 272 15.04 0.29 3.30
N SER A 273 15.06 -0.82 4.04
CA SER A 273 13.89 -1.67 4.27
C SER A 273 13.05 -1.26 5.49
N LEU A 274 13.53 -0.36 6.37
CA LEU A 274 12.89 -0.09 7.67
C LEU A 274 11.39 0.26 7.52
N VAL A 275 11.08 1.15 6.59
CA VAL A 275 9.71 1.64 6.36
C VAL A 275 8.82 0.52 5.79
N SER A 276 9.30 -0.19 4.77
CA SER A 276 8.56 -1.27 4.12
C SER A 276 8.35 -2.46 5.05
N ALA A 277 9.39 -2.88 5.77
CA ALA A 277 9.32 -3.95 6.77
C ALA A 277 8.36 -3.61 7.90
N SER A 278 8.38 -2.36 8.40
CA SER A 278 7.47 -1.92 9.45
C SER A 278 6.01 -1.95 8.99
N THR A 279 5.76 -1.57 7.73
CA THR A 279 4.41 -1.56 7.15
C THR A 279 3.88 -2.98 6.93
N ALA A 280 4.71 -3.87 6.38
CA ALA A 280 4.40 -5.29 6.21
C ALA A 280 4.15 -5.97 7.57
N LEU A 281 5.00 -5.72 8.57
CA LEU A 281 4.86 -6.30 9.90
C LEU A 281 3.58 -5.81 10.61
N LYS A 282 3.20 -4.54 10.41
CA LYS A 282 1.94 -4.00 10.91
C LYS A 282 0.72 -4.71 10.28
N ALA A 283 0.79 -5.07 9.00
CA ALA A 283 -0.27 -5.82 8.32
C ALA A 283 -0.42 -7.25 8.87
N ILE A 284 0.67 -7.87 9.34
CA ILE A 284 0.66 -9.21 9.96
C ILE A 284 0.19 -9.19 11.41
N ALA A 285 0.43 -8.11 12.16
CA ALA A 285 0.14 -7.97 13.59
C ALA A 285 -1.36 -7.86 13.91
N VAL A 286 -2.19 -8.82 13.49
CA VAL A 286 -3.65 -8.71 13.51
C VAL A 286 -4.33 -9.12 14.82
N ASN A 287 -3.63 -9.82 15.73
CA ASN A 287 -4.15 -10.25 17.03
C ASN A 287 -3.11 -10.13 18.15
N ASP A 288 -3.57 -10.39 19.38
CA ASP A 288 -2.76 -10.28 20.60
C ASP A 288 -1.57 -11.25 20.60
N GLU A 289 -1.77 -12.49 20.17
CA GLU A 289 -0.71 -13.51 20.15
C GLU A 289 0.43 -13.15 19.19
N ILE A 290 0.11 -12.66 17.99
CA ILE A 290 1.13 -12.23 17.02
C ILE A 290 1.86 -10.99 17.55
N CYS A 291 1.15 -10.03 18.14
CA CYS A 291 1.77 -8.85 18.74
C CYS A 291 2.77 -9.22 19.83
N LYS A 292 2.44 -10.21 20.68
CA LYS A 292 3.35 -10.73 21.72
C LYS A 292 4.58 -11.40 21.11
N SER A 293 4.39 -12.27 20.12
CA SER A 293 5.51 -12.95 19.45
C SER A 293 6.50 -11.98 18.80
N ILE A 294 6.01 -10.90 18.19
CA ILE A 294 6.87 -9.83 17.64
C ILE A 294 7.66 -9.12 18.75
N ALA A 295 7.03 -8.87 19.90
CA ALA A 295 7.69 -8.26 21.05
C ALA A 295 8.76 -9.19 21.65
N GLU A 296 8.46 -10.48 21.81
CA GLU A 296 9.39 -11.52 22.28
C GLU A 296 10.61 -11.67 21.36
N SER A 297 10.43 -11.42 20.06
CA SER A 297 11.51 -11.41 19.05
C SER A 297 12.35 -10.12 19.06
N GLY A 298 12.17 -9.22 20.04
CA GLY A 298 12.91 -7.97 20.17
C GLY A 298 12.37 -6.81 19.32
N GLY A 299 11.16 -6.93 18.76
CA GLY A 299 10.56 -5.90 17.91
C GLY A 299 10.35 -4.56 18.65
N ILE A 300 9.92 -4.59 19.91
CA ILE A 300 9.72 -3.37 20.71
C ILE A 300 11.04 -2.64 20.96
N ASP A 301 12.10 -3.34 21.36
CA ASP A 301 13.44 -2.77 21.57
C ASP A 301 13.95 -2.08 20.31
N THR A 302 13.82 -2.77 19.18
CA THR A 302 14.25 -2.27 17.87
C THR A 302 13.48 -1.02 17.47
N LEU A 303 12.16 -1.00 17.65
CA LEU A 303 11.33 0.15 17.33
C LEU A 303 11.63 1.36 18.22
N LEU A 304 11.82 1.16 19.53
CA LEU A 304 12.17 2.24 20.45
C LEU A 304 13.52 2.86 20.11
N ARG A 305 14.51 2.04 19.71
CA ARG A 305 15.79 2.53 19.20
C ARG A 305 15.61 3.31 17.89
N CYS A 306 14.86 2.77 16.93
CA CYS A 306 14.60 3.46 15.65
C CYS A 306 13.84 4.78 15.86
N ILE A 307 12.96 4.87 16.88
CA ILE A 307 12.29 6.11 17.27
C ILE A 307 13.33 7.16 17.72
N ASP A 308 14.25 6.82 18.61
CA ASP A 308 15.31 7.75 19.03
C ASP A 308 16.18 8.18 17.84
N ASP A 309 16.69 7.21 17.07
CA ASP A 309 17.55 7.45 15.91
C ASP A 309 16.84 8.35 14.88
N SER A 310 15.53 8.13 14.66
CA SER A 310 14.73 8.95 13.73
C SER A 310 14.55 10.38 14.19
N GLY A 311 14.41 10.60 15.50
CA GLY A 311 14.40 11.93 16.08
C GLY A 311 15.74 12.63 15.92
N GLU A 312 16.84 11.92 16.15
CA GLU A 312 18.21 12.45 16.04
C GLU A 312 18.57 12.86 14.62
N GLN A 313 18.14 12.05 13.64
CA GLN A 313 18.42 12.28 12.23
C GLN A 313 17.38 13.16 11.54
N GLY A 314 16.30 13.55 12.23
CA GLY A 314 15.21 14.32 11.63
C GLY A 314 14.40 13.53 10.58
N ASN A 315 14.44 12.20 10.59
CA ASN A 315 13.73 11.36 9.63
C ASN A 315 12.26 11.16 10.02
N LYS A 316 11.43 12.08 9.55
CA LYS A 316 9.97 12.11 9.81
C LYS A 316 9.23 10.86 9.32
N ILE A 317 9.70 10.25 8.22
CA ILE A 317 9.05 9.07 7.64
C ILE A 317 9.28 7.86 8.55
N ALA A 318 10.54 7.62 8.94
CA ALA A 318 10.88 6.56 9.89
C ALA A 318 10.17 6.76 11.23
N ALA A 319 10.18 7.99 11.77
CA ALA A 319 9.50 8.31 13.02
C ALA A 319 8.01 7.93 13.01
N LYS A 320 7.26 8.37 11.99
CA LYS A 320 5.84 8.04 11.85
C LYS A 320 5.59 6.55 11.66
N THR A 321 6.39 5.90 10.82
CA THR A 321 6.20 4.48 10.51
C THR A 321 6.51 3.59 11.72
N CYS A 322 7.62 3.85 12.42
CA CYS A 322 7.95 3.13 13.66
C CYS A 322 6.89 3.38 14.75
N CYS A 323 6.40 4.62 14.87
CA CYS A 323 5.30 4.92 15.78
C CYS A 323 4.03 4.15 15.42
N SER A 324 3.67 4.11 14.15
CA SER A 324 2.45 3.42 13.70
C SER A 324 2.53 1.91 13.98
N LEU A 325 3.67 1.26 13.72
CA LEU A 325 3.87 -0.14 14.09
C LEU A 325 3.83 -0.34 15.61
N LEU A 326 4.51 0.51 16.40
CA LEU A 326 4.50 0.42 17.85
C LEU A 326 3.07 0.56 18.42
N SER A 327 2.24 1.43 17.83
CA SER A 327 0.82 1.59 18.20
C SER A 327 0.03 0.29 18.01
N LYS A 328 0.34 -0.47 16.95
CA LYS A 328 -0.31 -1.74 16.64
C LYS A 328 0.09 -2.81 17.66
N LEU A 329 1.38 -2.89 17.97
CA LEU A 329 1.91 -3.82 18.98
C LEU A 329 1.41 -3.50 20.39
N ALA A 330 1.22 -2.22 20.72
CA ALA A 330 0.62 -1.76 21.98
C ALA A 330 -0.88 -2.13 22.10
N GLY A 331 -1.49 -2.76 21.09
CA GLY A 331 -2.79 -3.39 21.21
C GLY A 331 -2.82 -4.52 22.24
N SER A 332 -1.67 -5.15 22.51
CA SER A 332 -1.52 -6.16 23.56
C SER A 332 -1.18 -5.53 24.91
N ASP A 333 -1.88 -5.93 25.98
CA ASP A 333 -1.64 -5.39 27.33
C ASP A 333 -0.24 -5.74 27.85
N SER A 334 0.31 -6.92 27.54
CA SER A 334 1.70 -7.26 27.91
C SER A 334 2.71 -6.35 27.21
N ASN A 335 2.47 -6.06 25.92
CA ASN A 335 3.35 -5.18 25.16
C ASN A 335 3.31 -3.74 25.68
N LYS A 336 2.14 -3.24 26.15
CA LYS A 336 2.07 -1.94 26.81
C LYS A 336 3.00 -1.88 28.02
N SER A 337 2.97 -2.91 28.87
CA SER A 337 3.86 -3.01 30.03
C SER A 337 5.33 -3.01 29.59
N THR A 338 5.69 -3.82 28.59
CA THR A 338 7.05 -3.87 28.05
C THR A 338 7.52 -2.52 27.48
N ILE A 339 6.65 -1.79 26.76
CA ILE A 339 6.98 -0.45 26.24
C ILE A 339 7.26 0.50 27.40
N VAL A 340 6.42 0.49 28.44
CA VAL A 340 6.56 1.36 29.61
C VAL A 340 7.81 1.02 30.42
N GLU A 341 8.08 -0.27 30.67
CA GLU A 341 9.28 -0.76 31.36
C GLU A 341 10.57 -0.35 30.64
N LYS A 342 10.55 -0.32 29.30
CA LYS A 342 11.68 0.12 28.46
C LYS A 342 11.74 1.64 28.25
N ARG A 343 11.07 2.43 29.12
CA ARG A 343 11.03 3.90 29.05
C ARG A 343 10.49 4.44 27.72
N GLY A 344 9.61 3.69 27.07
CA GLY A 344 9.05 4.06 25.77
C GLY A 344 8.27 5.37 25.80
N LEU A 345 7.61 5.71 26.92
CA LEU A 345 6.93 6.99 27.09
C LEU A 345 7.92 8.18 27.02
N ASP A 346 9.06 8.09 27.70
CA ASP A 346 10.10 9.13 27.67
C ASP A 346 10.64 9.35 26.25
N LYS A 347 10.89 8.25 25.51
CA LYS A 347 11.36 8.29 24.12
C LYS A 347 10.33 8.93 23.18
N LEU A 348 9.05 8.60 23.36
CA LEU A 348 7.96 9.20 22.59
C LEU A 348 7.81 10.71 22.84
N ILE A 349 7.94 11.15 24.09
CA ILE A 349 7.94 12.58 24.43
C ILE A 349 9.16 13.29 23.83
N THR A 350 10.34 12.67 23.93
CA THR A 350 11.58 13.20 23.31
C THR A 350 11.42 13.33 21.79
N LEU A 351 10.84 12.32 21.13
CA LEU A 351 10.53 12.37 19.70
C LEU A 351 9.61 13.55 19.36
N ALA A 352 8.53 13.74 20.12
CA ALA A 352 7.59 14.83 19.90
C ALA A 352 8.22 16.22 20.10
N GLN A 353 9.18 16.34 21.03
CA GLN A 353 9.94 17.59 21.21
C GLN A 353 10.85 17.87 20.01
N ARG A 354 11.56 16.85 19.51
CA ARG A 354 12.41 16.95 18.31
C ARG A 354 11.62 17.32 17.05
N PHE A 355 10.38 16.85 16.94
CA PHE A 355 9.45 17.17 15.86
C PHE A 355 8.32 18.12 16.28
N SER A 356 8.61 19.08 17.16
CA SER A 356 7.60 20.01 17.72
C SER A 356 6.89 20.88 16.67
N ASP A 357 7.46 21.00 15.46
CA ASP A 357 6.90 21.71 14.31
C ASP A 357 6.12 20.81 13.33
N ASP A 358 6.04 19.49 13.58
CA ASP A 358 5.38 18.55 12.69
C ASP A 358 4.15 17.90 13.34
N PRO A 359 2.93 18.39 13.02
CA PRO A 359 1.71 17.85 13.61
C PRO A 359 1.45 16.38 13.23
N LEU A 360 2.04 15.89 12.12
CA LEU A 360 1.88 14.51 11.67
C LEU A 360 2.73 13.53 12.48
N VAL A 361 3.86 13.96 13.04
CA VAL A 361 4.63 13.12 13.97
C VAL A 361 3.99 13.17 15.36
N ILE A 362 3.61 14.36 15.82
CA ILE A 362 3.00 14.55 17.14
C ILE A 362 1.70 13.76 17.28
N GLN A 363 0.85 13.73 16.24
CA GLN A 363 -0.39 12.94 16.29
C GLN A 363 -0.14 11.44 16.48
N GLU A 364 0.93 10.88 15.90
CA GLU A 364 1.28 9.45 16.03
C GLU A 364 1.78 9.16 17.44
N VAL A 365 2.60 10.06 18.01
CA VAL A 365 3.02 9.99 19.41
C VAL A 365 1.81 9.99 20.34
N MET A 366 0.88 10.92 20.15
CA MET A 366 -0.35 11.00 20.96
C MET A 366 -1.23 9.76 20.81
N LEU A 367 -1.30 9.18 19.61
CA LEU A 367 -2.04 7.94 19.35
C LEU A 367 -1.47 6.78 20.17
N ILE A 368 -0.15 6.58 20.15
CA ILE A 368 0.48 5.49 20.91
C ILE A 368 0.28 5.69 22.41
N ILE A 369 0.53 6.90 22.93
CA ILE A 369 0.36 7.18 24.37
C ILE A 369 -1.11 6.92 24.78
N SER A 370 -2.07 7.34 23.95
CA SER A 370 -3.49 7.04 24.16
C SER A 370 -3.76 5.53 24.27
N ILE A 371 -3.14 4.71 23.41
CA ILE A 371 -3.28 3.24 23.42
C ILE A 371 -2.63 2.62 24.65
N ILE A 372 -1.42 3.07 25.03
CA ILE A 372 -0.67 2.59 26.21
C ILE A 372 -1.46 2.86 27.51
N CYS A 373 -2.08 4.03 27.62
CA CYS A 373 -2.86 4.43 28.80
C CYS A 373 -4.25 3.77 28.86
N LEU A 374 -4.74 3.21 27.74
CA LEU A 374 -6.09 2.66 27.68
C LEU A 374 -6.27 1.52 28.70
N ARG A 375 -7.17 1.74 29.65
CA ARG A 375 -7.51 0.83 30.76
C ARG A 375 -6.36 0.56 31.75
N SER A 376 -5.34 1.41 31.80
CA SER A 376 -4.20 1.27 32.74
C SER A 376 -3.89 2.59 33.48
N PRO A 377 -4.41 2.77 34.72
CA PRO A 377 -4.11 3.95 35.53
C PRO A 377 -2.61 4.12 35.84
N ASP A 378 -1.88 3.02 36.04
CA ASP A 378 -0.44 3.07 36.32
C ASP A 378 0.35 3.59 35.12
N HIS A 379 -0.02 3.16 33.91
CA HIS A 379 0.59 3.71 32.68
C HIS A 379 0.22 5.18 32.48
N ALA A 380 -1.01 5.56 32.82
CA ALA A 380 -1.45 6.94 32.75
C ALA A 380 -0.67 7.86 33.71
N ALA A 381 -0.38 7.40 34.93
CA ALA A 381 0.48 8.12 35.87
C ALA A 381 1.90 8.32 35.29
N LYS A 382 2.52 7.23 34.80
CA LYS A 382 3.83 7.30 34.13
C LYS A 382 3.83 8.19 32.89
N ALA A 383 2.72 8.28 32.15
CA ALA A 383 2.60 9.18 31.00
C ALA A 383 2.58 10.66 31.43
N ILE A 384 1.94 10.97 32.56
CA ILE A 384 2.02 12.31 33.16
C ILE A 384 3.44 12.62 33.60
N GLU A 385 4.12 11.70 34.30
CA GLU A 385 5.51 11.86 34.73
C GLU A 385 6.46 12.10 33.54
N ALA A 386 6.24 11.42 32.41
CA ALA A 386 7.01 11.60 31.19
C ALA A 386 6.73 12.94 30.46
N GLY A 387 5.66 13.67 30.81
CA GLY A 387 5.31 14.97 30.22
C GLY A 387 4.22 14.93 29.14
N ALA A 388 3.38 13.89 29.09
CA ALA A 388 2.29 13.79 28.09
C ALA A 388 1.26 14.92 28.21
N GLY A 389 0.99 15.41 29.44
CA GLY A 389 0.10 16.55 29.66
C GLY A 389 0.63 17.84 29.03
N ASP A 390 1.91 18.11 29.20
CA ASP A 390 2.56 19.30 28.63
C ASP A 390 2.62 19.24 27.10
N LEU A 391 2.94 18.06 26.55
CA LEU A 391 2.87 17.83 25.11
C LEU A 391 1.48 18.15 24.56
N ALA A 392 0.41 17.68 25.21
CA ALA A 392 -0.96 17.96 24.78
C ALA A 392 -1.24 19.46 24.76
N VAL A 393 -0.92 20.18 25.84
CA VAL A 393 -1.14 21.63 25.94
C VAL A 393 -0.37 22.39 24.86
N GLN A 394 0.91 22.07 24.67
CA GLN A 394 1.77 22.77 23.70
C GLN A 394 1.31 22.51 22.27
N ALA A 395 1.08 21.25 21.90
CA ALA A 395 0.66 20.87 20.56
C ALA A 395 -0.73 21.42 20.23
N MET A 396 -1.70 21.29 21.14
CA MET A 396 -3.06 21.78 20.90
C MET A 396 -3.11 23.30 20.69
N LYS A 397 -2.25 24.06 21.39
CA LYS A 397 -2.07 25.50 21.17
C LYS A 397 -1.41 25.82 19.84
N ARG A 398 -0.38 25.06 19.45
CA ARG A 398 0.41 25.34 18.24
C ARG A 398 -0.34 24.97 16.96
N PHE A 399 -1.14 23.91 16.97
CA PHE A 399 -1.84 23.42 15.78
C PHE A 399 -3.37 23.30 15.97
N PRO A 400 -4.09 24.41 16.20
CA PRO A 400 -5.54 24.39 16.45
C PRO A 400 -6.37 23.83 15.26
N VAL A 401 -5.82 23.94 14.05
CA VAL A 401 -6.46 23.48 12.80
C VAL A 401 -6.11 22.04 12.42
N ALA A 402 -5.17 21.39 13.12
CA ALA A 402 -4.78 20.01 12.84
C ALA A 402 -5.80 19.03 13.47
N ALA A 403 -6.96 18.86 12.84
CA ALA A 403 -8.10 18.14 13.40
C ALA A 403 -7.78 16.73 13.91
N GLN A 404 -7.01 15.93 13.16
CA GLN A 404 -6.65 14.57 13.61
C GLN A 404 -5.73 14.57 14.83
N MET A 405 -4.77 15.51 14.89
CA MET A 405 -3.90 15.69 16.06
C MET A 405 -4.71 16.15 17.28
N GLN A 406 -5.65 17.09 17.11
CA GLN A 406 -6.56 17.54 18.18
C GLN A 406 -7.42 16.38 18.72
N ARG A 407 -7.95 15.53 17.82
CA ARG A 407 -8.72 14.34 18.18
C ARG A 407 -7.87 13.35 18.98
N ASN A 408 -6.63 13.09 18.56
CA ASN A 408 -5.71 12.20 19.26
C ASN A 408 -5.33 12.77 20.64
N ALA A 409 -5.12 14.09 20.74
CA ALA A 409 -4.89 14.75 22.03
C ALA A 409 -6.08 14.54 22.98
N CYS A 410 -7.32 14.73 22.51
CA CYS A 410 -8.52 14.48 23.32
C CYS A 410 -8.61 13.03 23.79
N ASN A 411 -8.36 12.05 22.92
CA ASN A 411 -8.37 10.62 23.28
C ASN A 411 -7.26 10.28 24.30
N MET A 412 -6.06 10.84 24.13
CA MET A 412 -4.95 10.65 25.04
C MET A 412 -5.30 11.21 26.43
N ILE A 413 -5.79 12.44 26.50
CA ILE A 413 -6.21 13.08 27.76
C ILE A 413 -7.33 12.31 28.45
N ARG A 414 -8.34 11.89 27.68
CA ARG A 414 -9.42 11.03 28.18
C ARG A 414 -8.86 9.79 28.89
N ASN A 415 -7.98 9.04 28.21
CA ASN A 415 -7.43 7.80 28.75
C ASN A 415 -6.50 8.03 29.95
N ILE A 416 -5.81 9.17 30.00
CA ILE A 416 -4.97 9.54 31.15
C ILE A 416 -5.81 9.94 32.38
N ALA A 417 -6.98 10.57 32.16
CA ALA A 417 -7.85 11.11 33.22
C ALA A 417 -8.87 10.08 33.77
N VAL A 418 -9.33 9.14 32.93
CA VAL A 418 -10.38 8.17 33.26
C VAL A 418 -9.86 7.14 34.28
N ARG A 419 -9.97 7.48 35.58
CA ARG A 419 -9.60 6.71 36.79
C ARG A 419 -8.35 7.22 37.54
N SER A 420 -7.91 8.45 37.33
CA SER A 420 -6.89 9.08 38.18
C SER A 420 -7.28 10.51 38.56
N ALA A 421 -7.67 10.71 39.82
CA ALA A 421 -8.03 12.03 40.34
C ALA A 421 -6.82 12.98 40.38
N GLU A 422 -5.63 12.44 40.63
CA GLU A 422 -4.37 13.17 40.58
C GLU A 422 -4.07 13.67 39.17
N ASN A 423 -4.13 12.79 38.15
CA ASN A 423 -3.91 13.18 36.77
C ASN A 423 -4.91 14.24 36.30
N ARG A 424 -6.19 14.12 36.70
CA ARG A 424 -7.20 15.16 36.41
C ARG A 424 -6.78 16.51 36.96
N THR A 425 -6.33 16.54 38.22
CA THR A 425 -5.91 17.77 38.90
C THR A 425 -4.73 18.42 38.16
N ILE A 426 -3.73 17.64 37.79
CA ILE A 426 -2.54 18.11 37.04
C ILE A 426 -2.95 18.65 35.67
N LEU A 427 -3.75 17.89 34.92
CA LEU A 427 -4.19 18.26 33.57
C LEU A 427 -5.05 19.55 33.57
N LEU A 428 -5.95 19.68 34.53
CA LEU A 428 -6.79 20.87 34.71
C LEU A 428 -5.94 22.09 35.11
N ALA A 429 -4.99 21.92 36.03
CA ALA A 429 -4.06 22.97 36.42
C ALA A 429 -3.23 23.49 35.24
N ASN A 430 -2.91 22.63 34.28
CA ASN A 430 -2.18 23.00 33.05
C ASN A 430 -3.06 23.65 31.97
N GLY A 431 -4.37 23.84 32.24
CA GLY A 431 -5.29 24.56 31.37
C GLY A 431 -5.80 23.77 30.17
N ILE A 432 -5.78 22.43 30.23
CA ILE A 432 -6.20 21.57 29.10
C ILE A 432 -7.69 21.76 28.73
N GLU A 433 -8.54 22.10 29.70
CA GLU A 433 -10.00 22.25 29.50
C GLU A 433 -10.31 23.23 28.37
N LYS A 434 -9.73 24.43 28.41
CA LYS A 434 -9.99 25.48 27.40
C LYS A 434 -9.59 25.01 26.00
N LEU A 435 -8.51 24.24 25.89
CA LEU A 435 -8.03 23.71 24.62
C LEU A 435 -8.97 22.64 24.07
N ILE A 436 -9.45 21.72 24.92
CA ILE A 436 -10.42 20.70 24.51
C ILE A 436 -11.74 21.34 24.08
N ARG A 437 -12.24 22.35 24.81
CA ARG A 437 -13.44 23.11 24.41
C ARG A 437 -13.25 23.81 23.06
N THR A 438 -12.07 24.40 22.83
CA THR A 438 -11.72 25.03 21.55
C THR A 438 -11.68 24.00 20.42
N ALA A 439 -11.04 22.84 20.64
CA ALA A 439 -11.00 21.75 19.68
C ALA A 439 -12.40 21.22 19.34
N LYS A 440 -13.28 21.09 20.35
CA LYS A 440 -14.68 20.68 20.20
C LYS A 440 -15.48 21.65 19.33
N ALA A 441 -15.28 22.96 19.52
CA ALA A 441 -15.98 24.00 18.78
C ALA A 441 -15.50 24.11 17.33
N ASN A 442 -14.19 24.00 17.10
CA ASN A 442 -13.57 24.27 15.81
C ASN A 442 -13.51 23.05 14.88
N ASN A 443 -13.58 21.82 15.41
CA ASN A 443 -13.38 20.60 14.62
C ASN A 443 -14.51 19.58 14.87
N GLU A 444 -15.37 19.39 13.87
CA GLU A 444 -16.49 18.43 13.96
C GLU A 444 -16.03 17.00 14.27
N THR A 445 -14.95 16.55 13.64
CA THR A 445 -14.36 15.23 13.87
C THR A 445 -13.82 15.03 15.29
N CYS A 446 -13.56 16.11 16.03
CA CYS A 446 -13.10 16.09 17.42
C CYS A 446 -14.26 16.08 18.43
N ARG A 447 -15.49 16.43 18.02
CA ARG A 447 -16.60 16.72 18.94
C ARG A 447 -16.86 15.59 19.93
N ALA A 448 -16.93 14.34 19.45
CA ALA A 448 -17.14 13.17 20.30
C ALA A 448 -15.97 12.92 21.26
N ALA A 449 -14.74 12.90 20.74
CA ALA A 449 -13.53 12.67 21.53
C ALA A 449 -13.32 13.76 22.60
N ALA A 450 -13.58 15.02 22.25
CA ALA A 450 -13.48 16.15 23.16
C ALA A 450 -14.56 16.10 24.25
N THR A 451 -15.80 15.74 23.90
CA THR A 451 -16.89 15.56 24.87
C THR A 451 -16.56 14.45 25.87
N ASP A 452 -16.07 13.31 25.38
CA ASP A 452 -15.61 12.20 26.22
C ASP A 452 -14.45 12.61 27.13
N ALA A 453 -13.48 13.38 26.62
CA ALA A 453 -12.36 13.88 27.41
C ALA A 453 -12.81 14.83 28.53
N LEU A 454 -13.71 15.77 28.23
CA LEU A 454 -14.28 16.69 29.24
C LEU A 454 -15.06 15.94 30.33
N ARG A 455 -15.85 14.92 29.94
CA ARG A 455 -16.55 14.04 30.89
C ARG A 455 -15.56 13.33 31.81
N ASP A 456 -14.54 12.71 31.24
CA ASP A 456 -13.59 11.87 32.00
C ASP A 456 -12.59 12.71 32.82
N LEU A 457 -12.46 14.02 32.52
CA LEU A 457 -11.84 15.03 33.37
C LEU A 457 -12.70 15.44 34.58
N GLY A 458 -14.00 15.09 34.61
CA GLY A 458 -14.92 15.39 35.70
C GLY A 458 -15.56 16.78 35.61
N LEU A 459 -15.72 17.35 34.41
CA LEU A 459 -16.34 18.66 34.20
C LEU A 459 -17.84 18.50 33.94
N ASP A 460 -18.72 19.16 34.69
CA ASP A 460 -20.18 18.97 34.57
C ASP A 460 -20.78 19.45 33.24
N ASN A 461 -20.28 20.57 32.69
CA ASN A 461 -20.75 21.16 31.44
C ASN A 461 -20.01 20.61 30.20
N TYR A 462 -19.77 19.29 30.16
CA TYR A 462 -19.00 18.66 29.09
C TYR A 462 -19.76 18.58 27.75
N ASN A 463 -21.09 18.62 27.77
CA ASN A 463 -21.93 18.63 26.57
C ASN A 463 -21.97 20.01 25.86
N ASN A 464 -21.63 21.08 26.57
CA ASN A 464 -21.61 22.45 26.04
C ASN A 464 -20.35 22.76 25.23
#